data_AF-B4FD82-F1
#
_entry.id   AF-B4FD82-F1
#
_cell.length_a   1.000
_cell.length_b   1.000
_cell.length_c   1.000
_cell.angle_alpha   90.00
_cell.angle_beta   90.00
_cell.angle_gamma   90.00
#
_symmetry.space_group_name_H-M   'P 1'
#
loop_
_entity.id
_entity.type
_entity.pdbx_description
1 polymer ?
#
loop_
_entity_poly.entity_id
_entity_poly.type
_entity_poly.pdbx_seq_one_letter_code
_entity_poly.pdbx_strand_id
1 'polypeptide(L)'
;MATVFSRNAWRCVWHMIQNDLVHGWGLDFALRKCVEPAHEKIGVVDAQWIVHQSVPSLGNQGKSDNGRPPWEGVRARCRKEWGIFQTRLADAEKAYYLERGITPPNSTSV
;
A
#
# COMPACT_ATOMS: atom_id res chain seq x y z
N MET A 1 -10.14 -9.22 0.25
CA MET A 1 -9.20 -10.30 -0.11
C MET A 1 -8.16 -10.43 0.98
N ALA A 2 -7.78 -11.66 1.35
CA ALA A 2 -6.60 -11.92 2.15
C ALA A 2 -5.49 -12.42 1.21
N THR A 3 -4.36 -11.71 1.15
CA THR A 3 -3.23 -12.10 0.31
C THR A 3 -2.40 -13.17 1.01
N VAL A 4 -1.98 -14.19 0.26
CA VAL A 4 -1.06 -15.23 0.74
C VAL A 4 0.28 -15.03 0.02
N PHE A 5 1.37 -14.98 0.79
CA PHE A 5 2.71 -14.73 0.27
C PHE A 5 3.60 -15.95 0.41
N SER A 6 4.44 -16.22 -0.59
CA SER A 6 5.58 -17.11 -0.40
C SER A 6 6.52 -16.55 0.66
N ARG A 7 7.33 -17.40 1.31
CA ARG A 7 8.30 -16.96 2.33
C ARG A 7 9.24 -15.87 1.83
N ASN A 8 9.65 -15.93 0.55
CA ASN A 8 10.52 -14.93 -0.06
C ASN A 8 9.77 -13.61 -0.30
N ALA A 9 8.56 -13.67 -0.87
CA ALA A 9 7.73 -12.48 -1.08
C ALA A 9 7.37 -11.81 0.26
N TRP A 10 7.10 -12.60 1.31
CA TRP A 10 6.79 -12.10 2.63
C TRP A 10 7.87 -11.18 3.21
N ARG A 11 9.17 -11.46 2.98
CA ARG A 11 10.24 -10.58 3.46
C ARG A 11 10.16 -9.19 2.84
N CYS A 12 9.91 -9.10 1.53
CA CYS A 12 9.73 -7.83 0.83
C CYS A 12 8.46 -7.10 1.28
N VAL A 13 7.33 -7.83 1.37
CA VAL A 13 6.04 -7.29 1.82
C VAL A 13 6.11 -6.78 3.26
N TRP A 14 6.83 -7.50 4.13
CA TRP A 14 7.07 -7.07 5.50
C TRP A 14 7.72 -5.69 5.53
N HIS A 15 8.73 -5.43 4.70
CA HIS A 15 9.36 -4.11 4.61
C HIS A 15 8.43 -3.00 4.08
N MET A 16 7.40 -3.33 3.29
CA MET A 16 6.38 -2.36 2.88
C MET A 16 5.36 -2.05 3.98
N ILE A 17 5.03 -3.03 4.83
CA ILE A 17 3.98 -2.92 5.85
C ILE A 17 4.50 -2.32 7.18
N GLN A 18 5.79 -2.03 7.34
CA GLN A 18 6.40 -1.63 8.64
C GLN A 18 5.94 -0.28 9.26
N ASN A 19 4.87 0.33 8.79
CA ASN A 19 4.23 1.48 9.41
C ASN A 19 2.79 1.12 9.83
N ASP A 20 2.10 2.04 10.53
CA ASP A 20 0.64 2.01 10.81
C ASP A 20 -0.26 2.06 9.55
N LEU A 21 0.24 1.60 8.39
CA LEU A 21 -0.47 1.36 7.14
C LEU A 21 -1.57 0.28 7.27
N VAL A 22 -2.03 0.01 8.50
CA VAL A 22 -3.28 -0.64 8.89
C VAL A 22 -4.47 -0.14 8.05
N HIS A 23 -4.37 1.07 7.47
CA HIS A 23 -5.41 1.70 6.66
C HIS A 23 -5.01 1.97 5.19
N GLY A 24 -3.94 1.34 4.70
CA GLY A 24 -3.46 1.55 3.34
C GLY A 24 -4.34 0.85 2.30
N TRP A 25 -5.36 1.54 1.78
CA TRP A 25 -5.96 1.14 0.50
C TRP A 25 -4.94 1.33 -0.62
N GLY A 26 -4.83 0.36 -1.53
CA GLY A 26 -3.90 0.40 -2.65
C GLY A 26 -2.51 -0.16 -2.37
N LEU A 27 -2.21 -0.59 -1.13
CA LEU A 27 -0.97 -1.33 -0.82
C LEU A 27 -0.83 -2.58 -1.69
N ASP A 28 -1.96 -3.23 -1.98
CA ASP A 28 -2.07 -4.39 -2.85
C ASP A 28 -1.55 -4.13 -4.28
N PHE A 29 -1.68 -2.91 -4.80
CA PHE A 29 -1.09 -2.52 -6.09
C PHE A 29 0.45 -2.52 -6.09
N ALA A 30 1.08 -2.39 -4.92
CA ALA A 30 2.53 -2.40 -4.79
C ALA A 30 3.10 -3.82 -4.57
N LEU A 31 2.30 -4.79 -4.11
CA LEU A 31 2.75 -6.16 -3.82
C LEU A 31 3.41 -6.84 -5.01
N ARG A 32 2.97 -6.51 -6.23
CA ARG A 32 3.57 -7.01 -7.47
C ARG A 32 5.08 -6.74 -7.57
N LYS A 33 5.60 -5.67 -6.93
CA LYS A 33 7.02 -5.35 -6.94
C LYS A 33 7.88 -6.35 -6.15
N CYS A 34 7.27 -7.19 -5.32
CA CYS A 34 7.98 -8.21 -4.54
C CYS A 34 8.17 -9.55 -5.27
N VAL A 35 7.63 -9.71 -6.48
CA VAL A 35 7.66 -10.96 -7.23
C VAL A 35 7.82 -10.70 -8.73
N GLU A 36 8.73 -11.43 -9.37
CA GLU A 36 8.97 -11.33 -10.82
C GLU A 36 8.91 -12.74 -11.46
N PRO A 37 8.10 -12.98 -12.51
CA PRO A 37 7.05 -12.10 -13.05
C PRO A 37 5.77 -12.13 -12.22
N ALA A 38 5.22 -10.95 -11.92
CA ALA A 38 4.11 -10.83 -10.97
C ALA A 38 2.81 -11.50 -11.44
N HIS A 39 2.48 -11.44 -12.73
CA HIS A 39 1.23 -11.97 -13.28
C HIS A 39 1.17 -13.50 -13.29
N GLU A 40 2.31 -14.18 -13.25
CA GLU A 40 2.37 -15.64 -13.12
C GLU A 40 2.41 -16.08 -11.65
N LYS A 41 3.00 -15.24 -10.79
CA LYS A 41 3.27 -15.58 -9.38
C LYS A 41 2.24 -15.07 -8.39
N ILE A 42 1.30 -14.23 -8.84
CA ILE A 42 0.18 -13.74 -8.04
C ILE A 42 -1.10 -14.41 -8.55
N GLY A 43 -1.65 -15.31 -7.75
CA GLY A 43 -2.91 -15.98 -8.03
C GLY A 43 -4.11 -15.27 -7.39
N VAL A 44 -5.27 -15.41 -8.02
CA VAL A 44 -6.57 -15.00 -7.48
C VAL A 44 -7.21 -16.21 -6.81
N VAL A 45 -7.42 -16.15 -5.49
CA VAL A 45 -8.01 -17.25 -4.70
C VAL A 45 -9.55 -17.24 -4.80
N ASP A 46 -10.13 -16.06 -4.99
CA ASP A 46 -11.57 -15.87 -5.17
C ASP A 46 -11.81 -14.86 -6.29
N ALA A 47 -12.56 -15.27 -7.32
CA ALA A 47 -12.86 -14.46 -8.50
C ALA A 47 -14.11 -13.59 -8.32
N GLN A 48 -14.83 -13.72 -7.19
CA GLN A 48 -15.92 -12.80 -6.89
C GLN A 48 -15.36 -11.42 -6.58
N TRP A 49 -15.79 -10.44 -7.37
CA TRP A 49 -15.48 -9.04 -7.11
C TRP A 49 -16.25 -8.57 -5.89
N ILE A 50 -15.61 -7.78 -5.04
CA ILE A 50 -16.20 -7.18 -3.85
C ILE A 50 -16.28 -5.68 -4.06
N VAL A 51 -17.45 -5.08 -3.84
CA VAL A 51 -17.59 -3.62 -3.82
C VAL A 51 -16.83 -3.05 -2.63
N HIS A 52 -15.83 -2.21 -2.89
CA HIS A 52 -15.18 -1.45 -1.82
C HIS A 52 -16.03 -0.24 -1.45
N GLN A 53 -16.73 -0.28 -0.31
CA GLN A 53 -17.63 0.80 0.14
C GLN A 53 -16.91 2.05 0.65
N SER A 54 -15.58 2.05 0.70
CA SER A 54 -14.77 3.19 1.18
C SER A 54 -15.10 3.63 2.61
N VAL A 55 -15.62 2.70 3.42
CA VAL A 55 -15.84 2.86 4.86
C VAL A 55 -14.50 2.59 5.55
N PRO A 56 -13.97 3.53 6.34
CA PRO A 56 -12.69 3.33 7.00
C PRO A 56 -12.80 2.25 8.07
N SER A 57 -11.93 1.25 8.00
CA SER A 57 -11.67 0.34 9.11
C SER A 57 -11.24 1.13 10.34
N LEU A 58 -11.67 0.68 11.53
CA LEU A 58 -11.34 1.32 12.80
C LEU A 58 -11.81 2.79 12.89
N GLY A 59 -12.92 3.14 12.22
CA GLY A 59 -13.46 4.51 12.18
C GLY A 59 -13.62 5.19 13.55
N ASN A 60 -13.84 4.42 14.61
CA ASN A 60 -13.98 4.92 15.99
C ASN A 60 -12.63 5.27 16.66
N GLN A 61 -11.49 4.93 16.06
CA GLN A 61 -10.15 5.26 16.58
C GLN A 61 -9.64 6.64 16.15
N GLY A 62 -10.45 7.41 15.43
CA GLY A 62 -10.13 8.81 15.14
C GLY A 62 -10.49 9.72 16.32
N LYS A 63 -9.95 10.94 16.31
CA LYS A 63 -10.38 11.99 17.22
C LYS A 63 -11.56 12.74 16.58
N SER A 64 -12.65 12.90 17.31
CA SER A 64 -13.67 13.89 16.96
C SER A 64 -13.10 15.29 17.19
N ASP A 65 -13.24 16.18 16.22
CA ASP A 65 -12.78 17.55 16.31
C ASP A 65 -13.79 18.50 15.68
N ASN A 66 -14.08 19.62 16.32
CA ASN A 66 -15.01 20.65 15.82
C ASN A 66 -16.36 20.10 15.32
N GLY A 67 -16.94 19.13 16.04
CA GLY A 67 -18.22 18.50 15.67
C GLY A 67 -18.12 17.45 14.54
N ARG A 68 -16.92 17.19 14.00
CA ARG A 68 -16.70 16.14 12.99
C ARG A 68 -16.66 14.75 13.64
N PRO A 69 -17.25 13.74 13.00
CA PRO A 69 -17.23 12.37 13.52
C PRO A 69 -15.82 11.76 13.46
N PRO A 70 -15.47 10.84 14.38
CA PRO A 70 -14.14 10.21 14.46
C PRO A 70 -13.60 9.62 13.14
N TRP A 71 -14.47 9.04 12.30
CA TRP A 71 -14.06 8.39 11.05
C TRP A 71 -13.43 9.37 10.04
N GLU A 72 -13.74 10.66 10.12
CA GLU A 72 -13.09 11.68 9.29
C GLU A 72 -11.61 11.84 9.65
N GLY A 73 -11.29 11.83 10.95
CA GLY A 73 -9.93 11.84 11.45
C GLY A 73 -9.15 10.60 10.99
N VAL A 74 -9.80 9.43 10.99
CA VAL A 74 -9.22 8.20 10.43
C VAL A 74 -8.93 8.37 8.94
N ARG A 75 -9.88 8.85 8.13
CA ARG A 75 -9.65 9.09 6.69
C ARG A 75 -8.50 10.08 6.43
N ALA A 76 -8.40 11.14 7.22
CA ALA A 76 -7.29 12.09 7.10
C ALA A 76 -5.93 11.43 7.39
N ARG A 77 -5.86 10.62 8.46
CA ARG A 77 -4.68 9.81 8.79
C ARG A 77 -4.33 8.84 7.66
N CYS A 78 -5.31 8.10 7.12
CA CYS A 78 -5.12 7.15 6.02
C CYS A 78 -4.46 7.82 4.80
N ARG A 79 -4.95 9.00 4.40
CA ARG A 79 -4.40 9.75 3.27
C ARG A 79 -2.97 10.22 3.53
N LYS A 80 -2.68 10.67 4.75
CA LYS A 80 -1.31 11.07 5.14
C LYS A 80 -0.35 9.88 5.11
N GLU A 81 -0.76 8.75 5.69
CA GLU A 81 0.02 7.50 5.68
C GLU A 81 0.25 6.99 4.26
N TRP A 82 -0.76 7.09 3.39
CA TRP A 82 -0.64 6.73 1.98
C TRP A 82 0.39 7.60 1.24
N GLY A 83 0.40 8.92 1.46
CA GLY A 83 1.41 9.81 0.88
C GLY A 83 2.84 9.44 1.32
N ILE A 84 3.03 9.13 2.61
CA ILE A 84 4.32 8.66 3.14
C ILE A 84 4.75 7.35 2.45
N PHE A 85 3.81 6.42 2.27
CA PHE A 85 4.07 5.16 1.58
C PHE A 85 4.51 5.38 0.12
N GLN A 86 3.79 6.23 -0.62
CA GLN A 86 4.13 6.54 -2.02
C GLN A 86 5.54 7.14 -2.13
N THR A 87 5.90 8.09 -1.27
CA THR A 87 7.27 8.66 -1.24
C THR A 87 8.32 7.59 -0.98
N ARG A 88 8.13 6.76 0.06
CA ARG A 88 9.07 5.68 0.39
C ARG A 88 9.25 4.67 -0.75
N LEU A 89 8.16 4.33 -1.42
CA LEU A 89 8.20 3.39 -2.54
C LEU A 89 8.95 3.98 -3.74
N ALA A 90 8.72 5.27 -4.04
CA ALA A 90 9.42 5.97 -5.11
C ALA A 90 10.92 6.10 -4.83
N ASP A 91 11.30 6.42 -3.58
CA ASP A 91 12.70 6.49 -3.16
C ASP A 91 13.39 5.13 -3.27
N ALA A 92 12.74 4.06 -2.82
CA ALA A 92 13.27 2.69 -2.91
C ALA A 92 13.44 2.25 -4.38
N GLU A 93 12.49 2.58 -5.25
CA GLU A 93 12.57 2.29 -6.68
C GLU A 93 13.71 3.06 -7.37
N LYS A 94 13.86 4.35 -7.03
CA LYS A 94 14.99 5.16 -7.50
C LYS A 94 16.33 4.56 -7.07
N ALA A 95 16.46 4.16 -5.80
CA ALA A 95 17.68 3.53 -5.29
C ALA A 95 17.98 2.21 -6.04
N TYR A 96 16.97 1.36 -6.23
CA TYR A 96 17.12 0.11 -6.97
C TYR A 96 17.63 0.33 -8.41
N TYR A 97 17.07 1.30 -9.15
CA TYR A 97 17.53 1.59 -10.52
C TYR A 97 18.97 2.12 -10.53
N LEU A 98 19.32 3.02 -9.61
CA LEU A 98 20.68 3.54 -9.50
C LEU A 98 21.70 2.43 -9.19
N GLU A 99 21.40 1.52 -8.26
CA GLU A 99 22.24 0.35 -7.96
C GLU A 99 22.43 -0.58 -9.18
N ARG A 100 21.45 -0.63 -10.06
CA ARG A 100 21.48 -1.40 -11.31
C ARG A 100 22.12 -0.65 -12.48
N GLY A 101 22.56 0.60 -12.29
CA GLY A 101 23.10 1.44 -13.36
C GLY A 101 22.04 1.87 -14.40
N ILE A 102 20.76 1.84 -14.03
CA ILE A 102 19.64 2.21 -14.89
C ILE A 102 19.22 3.64 -14.54
N THR A 103 19.00 4.48 -15.55
CA THR A 103 18.44 5.82 -15.34
C THR A 103 17.01 5.70 -14.80
N PRO A 104 16.70 6.21 -13.60
CA PRO A 104 15.35 6.15 -13.06
C PRO A 104 14.36 6.88 -13.98
N PRO A 105 13.17 6.33 -14.24
CA PRO A 105 12.15 7.04 -14.99
C PRO A 105 11.75 8.33 -14.26
N ASN A 106 11.50 9.41 -15.00
CA ASN A 106 10.94 10.64 -14.42
C ASN A 106 9.60 10.29 -13.77
N SER A 107 9.53 10.41 -12.44
CA SER A 107 8.33 10.10 -11.67
C SER A 107 7.20 11.07 -12.03
N THR A 108 6.39 10.72 -13.02
CA THR A 108 5.06 11.30 -13.22
C THR A 108 4.06 10.43 -12.48
N SER A 109 4.09 10.49 -11.15
CA SER A 109 2.94 10.02 -10.35
C SER A 109 1.98 11.21 -10.20
N VAL A 110 0.83 11.12 -10.88
CA VAL A 110 -0.37 11.93 -10.62
C VAL A 110 -1.11 11.35 -9.43
#